data_AF-A0A8T3TJE5-F1
#
_entry.id   AF-A0A8T3TJE5-F1
#
_cell.length_a   1.000
_cell.length_b   1.000
_cell.length_c   1.000
_cell.angle_alpha   90.00
_cell.angle_beta   90.00
_cell.angle_gamma   90.00
#
_symmetry.space_group_name_H-M   'P 1'
#
loop_
_entity.id
_entity.type
_entity.pdbx_description
1 polymer ?
#
loop_
_entity_poly.entity_id
_entity_poly.type
_entity_poly.pdbx_seq_one_letter_code
_entity_poly.pdbx_strand_id
1 'polypeptide(L)'
;MSGRRSWTTKVSSPDDMIIKVAPVLTIDGGSTRNFNITIDASTVPLGEVRHGQITFRHGSIKARMPVTIVRGESPVSVDKECDPTVFPRSARTTCTIDVQNDTLEDAAVSIKDKLPSRLQIAGQTVEGADLNGNGVRATVMLDGAEPADVDVAPGDSPFGYPPLASFAGTQVASSSDESISNYKMPAFEYAGEIWTRIGFVSNGYAIVGGGTGADVDFVNTNLPNP
;
A
#
# COMPACT_ATOMS: atom_id res chain seq x y z
N MET A 1 37.68 -7.36 -34.59
CA MET A 1 37.88 -8.16 -33.36
C MET A 1 36.79 -7.78 -32.36
N SER A 2 35.77 -8.62 -32.19
CA SER A 2 34.77 -8.44 -31.14
C SER A 2 35.31 -9.07 -29.87
N GLY A 3 35.90 -8.25 -29.00
CA GLY A 3 36.49 -8.71 -27.74
C GLY A 3 35.43 -8.79 -26.65
N ARG A 4 35.24 -9.98 -26.07
CA ARG A 4 34.47 -10.18 -24.84
C ARG A 4 35.06 -9.33 -23.72
N ARG A 5 34.23 -8.55 -23.03
CA ARG A 5 34.64 -7.71 -21.88
C ARG A 5 33.98 -8.21 -20.61
N SER A 6 34.79 -8.42 -19.58
CA SER A 6 34.31 -8.71 -18.22
C SER A 6 34.41 -7.46 -17.35
N TRP A 7 33.31 -7.11 -16.72
CA TRP A 7 33.16 -5.95 -15.85
C TRP A 7 32.96 -6.42 -14.42
N THR A 8 33.82 -5.96 -13.52
CA THR A 8 33.65 -6.17 -12.07
C THR A 8 32.73 -5.10 -11.51
N THR A 9 31.77 -5.50 -10.69
CA THR A 9 30.84 -4.58 -10.02
C THR A 9 31.29 -4.33 -8.58
N LYS A 10 31.07 -3.09 -8.10
CA LYS A 10 31.21 -2.73 -6.69
C LYS A 10 30.03 -1.86 -6.27
N VAL A 11 29.38 -2.23 -5.18
CA VAL A 11 28.27 -1.50 -4.59
C VAL A 11 28.77 -0.61 -3.46
N SER A 12 28.15 0.56 -3.33
CA SER A 12 28.23 1.44 -2.16
C SER A 12 26.82 1.84 -1.79
N SER A 13 26.38 1.56 -0.57
CA SER A 13 25.08 1.96 -0.02
C SER A 13 25.19 2.15 1.50
N PRO A 14 24.28 2.92 2.12
CA PRO A 14 24.12 2.97 3.57
C PRO A 14 23.77 1.60 4.17
N ASP A 15 23.99 1.43 5.47
CA ASP A 15 23.81 0.14 6.17
C ASP A 15 22.36 -0.34 6.17
N ASP A 16 21.39 0.58 6.07
CA ASP A 16 19.96 0.30 6.06
C ASP A 16 19.38 0.09 4.65
N MET A 17 20.20 0.11 3.59
CA MET A 17 19.82 -0.19 2.20
C MET A 17 20.81 -1.17 1.57
N ILE A 18 20.33 -2.34 1.16
CA ILE A 18 21.16 -3.40 0.56
C ILE A 18 20.92 -3.44 -0.95
N ILE A 19 21.96 -3.19 -1.74
CA ILE A 19 21.93 -3.36 -3.20
C ILE A 19 22.74 -4.61 -3.59
N LYS A 20 22.11 -5.53 -4.33
CA LYS A 20 22.73 -6.76 -4.84
C LYS A 20 22.75 -6.75 -6.35
N VAL A 21 23.92 -7.03 -6.92
CA VAL A 21 24.16 -7.18 -8.36
C VAL A 21 25.22 -8.26 -8.55
N ALA A 22 25.23 -8.93 -9.71
CA ALA A 22 26.25 -9.93 -10.01
C ALA A 22 27.66 -9.31 -9.92
N PRO A 23 28.63 -9.98 -9.26
CA PRO A 23 29.97 -9.43 -9.02
C PRO A 23 30.78 -9.26 -10.31
N VAL A 24 30.47 -10.08 -11.33
CA VAL A 24 31.10 -10.02 -12.65
C VAL A 24 30.03 -10.11 -13.72
N LEU A 25 30.05 -9.17 -14.66
CA LEU A 25 29.20 -9.15 -15.84
C LEU A 25 30.07 -9.29 -17.09
N THR A 26 29.76 -10.28 -17.92
CA THR A 26 30.49 -10.51 -19.17
C THR A 26 29.61 -10.13 -20.35
N ILE A 27 30.11 -9.29 -21.24
CA ILE A 27 29.41 -8.77 -22.41
C ILE A 27 30.27 -9.07 -23.62
N ASP A 28 29.70 -9.74 -24.61
CA ASP A 28 30.37 -10.01 -25.88
C ASP A 28 30.37 -8.74 -26.73
N GLY A 29 31.41 -8.53 -27.55
CA GLY A 29 31.55 -7.26 -28.26
C GLY A 29 30.43 -7.04 -29.28
N GLY A 30 29.83 -5.85 -29.23
CA GLY A 30 28.67 -5.51 -30.05
C GLY A 30 27.34 -6.11 -29.55
N SER A 31 27.35 -6.83 -28.43
CA SER A 31 26.14 -7.41 -27.84
C SER A 31 25.62 -6.57 -26.66
N THR A 32 24.31 -6.65 -26.43
CA THR A 32 23.64 -6.10 -25.24
C THR A 32 23.35 -7.24 -24.27
N ARG A 33 23.47 -6.96 -22.97
CA ARG A 33 23.15 -7.95 -21.92
C ARG A 33 22.28 -7.33 -20.84
N ASN A 34 21.18 -8.03 -20.52
CA ASN A 34 20.34 -7.72 -19.37
C ASN A 34 20.87 -8.40 -18.11
N PHE A 35 20.75 -7.73 -16.97
CA PHE A 35 21.09 -8.28 -15.66
C PHE A 35 20.19 -7.65 -14.60
N ASN A 36 20.00 -8.38 -13.50
CA ASN A 36 19.13 -7.94 -12.42
C ASN A 36 19.93 -7.18 -11.35
N ILE A 37 19.32 -6.14 -10.82
CA ILE A 37 19.74 -5.43 -9.62
C ILE A 37 18.60 -5.62 -8.61
N THR A 38 18.92 -6.15 -7.43
CA THR A 38 17.96 -6.29 -6.33
C THR A 38 18.26 -5.23 -5.29
N ILE A 39 17.25 -4.49 -4.88
CA ILE A 39 17.34 -3.49 -3.82
C ILE A 39 16.44 -3.97 -2.67
N ASP A 40 17.02 -4.06 -1.48
CA ASP A 40 16.30 -4.30 -0.23
C ASP A 40 16.41 -3.05 0.62
N ALA A 41 15.26 -2.41 0.83
CA ALA A 41 15.10 -1.18 1.60
C ALA A 41 14.12 -1.37 2.77
N SER A 42 13.94 -2.63 3.20
CA SER A 42 13.00 -2.98 4.26
C SER A 42 13.31 -2.29 5.59
N THR A 43 14.59 -1.99 5.85
CA THR A 43 15.06 -1.29 7.05
C THR A 43 15.16 0.23 6.90
N VAL A 44 14.88 0.77 5.71
CA VAL A 44 14.83 2.23 5.51
C VAL A 44 13.52 2.74 6.13
N PRO A 45 13.54 3.81 6.95
CA PRO A 45 12.32 4.39 7.49
C PRO A 45 11.37 4.89 6.38
N LEU A 46 10.07 4.91 6.65
CA LEU A 46 9.09 5.41 5.68
C LEU A 46 9.30 6.90 5.37
N GLY A 47 9.08 7.29 4.12
CA GLY A 47 9.31 8.64 3.59
C GLY A 47 10.77 9.00 3.33
N GLU A 48 11.72 8.22 3.85
CA GLU A 48 13.14 8.53 3.75
C GLU A 48 13.72 8.23 2.37
N VAL A 49 14.74 9.02 2.01
CA VAL A 49 15.49 8.86 0.77
C VAL A 49 16.82 8.18 1.06
N ARG A 50 17.21 7.22 0.22
CA ARG A 50 18.55 6.62 0.26
C ARG A 50 19.22 6.68 -1.10
N HIS A 51 20.52 6.93 -1.06
CA HIS A 51 21.38 6.99 -2.23
C HIS A 51 22.42 5.89 -2.17
N GLY A 52 22.60 5.19 -3.28
CA GLY A 52 23.63 4.19 -3.47
C GLY A 52 24.30 4.38 -4.84
N GLN A 53 25.32 3.57 -5.09
CA GLN A 53 26.05 3.61 -6.34
C GLN A 53 26.57 2.23 -6.69
N ILE A 54 26.37 1.82 -7.95
CA ILE A 54 27.03 0.67 -8.55
C ILE A 54 28.15 1.17 -9.45
N THR A 55 29.36 0.70 -9.21
CA THR A 55 30.54 0.98 -10.03
C THR A 55 30.88 -0.25 -10.86
N PHE A 56 31.01 -0.08 -12.17
CA PHE A 56 31.48 -1.10 -13.09
C PHE A 56 32.92 -0.79 -13.52
N ARG A 57 33.83 -1.77 -13.47
CA ARG A 57 35.23 -1.60 -13.88
C ARG A 57 35.65 -2.66 -14.88
N HIS A 58 36.32 -2.22 -15.94
CA HIS A 58 37.01 -3.07 -16.91
C HIS A 58 38.34 -2.43 -17.29
N GLY A 59 39.45 -2.97 -16.80
CA GLY A 59 40.76 -2.34 -16.95
C GLY A 59 40.77 -0.90 -16.38
N SER A 60 41.09 0.07 -17.22
CA SER A 60 41.05 1.51 -16.88
C SER A 60 39.66 2.13 -16.97
N ILE A 61 38.70 1.48 -17.63
CA ILE A 61 37.36 2.03 -17.84
C ILE A 61 36.54 1.86 -16.56
N LYS A 62 35.91 2.95 -16.12
CA LYS A 62 35.03 3.00 -14.96
C LYS A 62 33.70 3.65 -15.35
N ALA A 63 32.60 2.91 -15.17
CA ALA A 63 31.25 3.44 -15.25
C ALA A 63 30.62 3.49 -13.85
N ARG A 64 29.73 4.45 -13.61
CA ARG A 64 29.01 4.60 -12.34
C ARG A 64 27.52 4.75 -12.63
N MET A 65 26.72 3.98 -11.92
CA MET A 65 25.26 4.04 -11.95
C MET A 65 24.79 4.50 -10.57
N PRO A 66 24.28 5.73 -10.43
CA PRO A 66 23.63 6.16 -9.19
C PRO A 66 22.32 5.39 -9.00
N VAL A 67 22.00 5.08 -7.74
CA VAL A 67 20.73 4.46 -7.33
C VAL A 67 20.12 5.38 -6.30
N THR A 68 18.88 5.80 -6.51
CA THR A 68 18.11 6.59 -5.54
C THR A 68 16.78 5.91 -5.32
N ILE A 69 16.38 5.77 -4.07
CA ILE A 69 15.06 5.29 -3.69
C ILE A 69 14.40 6.28 -2.73
N VAL A 70 13.08 6.32 -2.76
CA VAL A 70 12.25 6.91 -1.71
C VAL A 70 11.47 5.74 -1.12
N ARG A 71 11.59 5.53 0.19
CA ARG A 71 10.83 4.47 0.86
C ARG A 71 9.38 4.94 1.00
N GLY A 72 8.51 4.47 0.11
CA GLY A 72 7.06 4.62 0.31
C GLY A 72 6.56 3.73 1.44
N GLU A 73 5.40 4.02 1.99
CA GLU A 73 4.66 3.08 2.84
C GLU A 73 4.32 1.83 2.02
N SER A 74 4.38 0.65 2.66
CA SER A 74 3.89 -0.55 2.01
C SER A 74 2.36 -0.43 1.96
N PRO A 75 1.72 -0.53 0.78
CA PRO A 75 0.25 -0.57 0.70
C PRO A 75 -0.36 -1.80 1.40
N VAL A 76 0.50 -2.75 1.77
CA VAL A 76 0.15 -4.00 2.41
C VAL A 76 0.65 -3.98 3.85
N SER A 77 -0.28 -4.15 4.79
CA SER A 77 -0.04 -4.37 6.21
C SER A 77 0.33 -5.83 6.47
N VAL A 78 1.25 -6.06 7.40
CA VAL A 78 1.71 -7.39 7.79
C VAL A 78 1.81 -7.45 9.30
N ASP A 79 0.96 -8.28 9.90
CA ASP A 79 0.95 -8.53 11.34
C ASP A 79 1.31 -9.97 11.62
N LYS A 80 1.98 -10.20 12.75
CA LYS A 80 2.36 -11.53 13.19
C LYS A 80 2.16 -11.66 14.69
N GLU A 81 1.40 -12.67 15.06
CA GLU A 81 1.17 -13.04 16.44
C GLU A 81 1.57 -14.50 16.66
N CYS A 82 2.13 -14.81 17.82
CA CYS A 82 2.43 -16.18 18.22
C CYS A 82 1.88 -16.43 19.63
N ASP A 83 1.01 -17.42 19.78
CA ASP A 83 0.40 -17.78 21.06
C ASP A 83 0.67 -19.25 21.41
N PRO A 84 1.25 -19.55 22.58
CA PRO A 84 1.80 -18.62 23.58
C PRO A 84 3.15 -18.00 23.18
N THR A 85 3.41 -16.78 23.68
CA THR A 85 4.70 -16.07 23.52
C THR A 85 5.79 -16.61 24.46
N VAL A 86 5.39 -17.27 25.56
CA VAL A 86 6.30 -17.91 26.52
C VAL A 86 5.84 -19.35 26.75
N PHE A 87 6.74 -20.29 26.51
CA PHE A 87 6.44 -21.71 26.64
C PHE A 87 7.69 -22.50 27.05
N PRO A 88 7.53 -23.64 27.75
CA PRO A 88 8.64 -24.51 28.12
C PRO A 88 9.41 -25.01 26.90
N ARG A 89 10.68 -25.40 27.12
CA ARG A 89 11.47 -26.06 26.08
C ARG A 89 10.75 -27.34 25.60
N SER A 90 10.71 -27.53 24.27
CA SER A 90 10.00 -28.63 23.59
C SER A 90 8.46 -28.53 23.59
N ALA A 91 7.87 -27.47 24.14
CA ALA A 91 6.47 -27.14 23.90
C ALA A 91 6.29 -26.45 22.54
N ARG A 92 5.04 -26.24 22.14
CA ARG A 92 4.65 -25.64 20.86
C ARG A 92 4.02 -24.26 21.06
N THR A 93 4.16 -23.43 20.04
CA THR A 93 3.43 -22.17 19.86
C THR A 93 2.89 -22.15 18.43
N THR A 94 1.75 -21.50 18.24
CA THR A 94 1.17 -21.30 16.91
C THR A 94 1.37 -19.85 16.53
N CYS A 95 1.92 -19.61 15.35
CA CYS A 95 2.08 -18.27 14.81
C CYS A 95 1.13 -18.05 13.64
N THR A 96 0.38 -16.95 13.68
CA THR A 96 -0.45 -16.46 12.58
C THR A 96 0.25 -15.25 11.97
N ILE A 97 0.28 -15.18 10.64
CA ILE A 97 0.79 -14.03 9.90
C ILE A 97 -0.37 -13.52 9.05
N ASP A 98 -0.88 -12.36 9.39
CA ASP A 98 -1.95 -11.69 8.67
C ASP A 98 -1.36 -10.67 7.70
N VAL A 99 -1.91 -10.66 6.49
CA VAL A 99 -1.38 -9.87 5.38
C VAL A 99 -2.58 -9.28 4.68
N GLN A 100 -2.67 -7.96 4.67
CA GLN A 100 -3.83 -7.26 4.16
C GLN A 100 -3.39 -6.15 3.20
N ASN A 101 -4.08 -6.05 2.06
CA ASN A 101 -3.89 -4.98 1.10
C ASN A 101 -4.93 -3.88 1.38
N ASP A 102 -4.46 -2.74 1.84
CA ASP A 102 -5.32 -1.60 2.19
C ASP A 102 -5.47 -0.61 1.02
N THR A 103 -4.99 -0.98 -0.18
CA THR A 103 -5.15 -0.16 -1.39
C THR A 103 -6.22 -0.69 -2.32
N LEU A 104 -6.79 0.20 -3.14
CA LEU A 104 -7.82 -0.14 -4.12
C LEU A 104 -7.30 -0.94 -5.33
N GLU A 105 -5.99 -1.16 -5.44
CA GLU A 105 -5.36 -1.92 -6.53
C GLU A 105 -4.83 -3.25 -6.02
N ASP A 106 -4.89 -4.29 -6.85
CA ASP A 106 -4.35 -5.61 -6.52
C ASP A 106 -2.83 -5.53 -6.25
N ALA A 107 -2.38 -6.22 -5.20
CA ALA A 107 -0.99 -6.22 -4.77
C ALA A 107 -0.37 -7.62 -4.83
N ALA A 108 0.74 -7.74 -5.56
CA ALA A 108 1.58 -8.94 -5.54
C ALA A 108 2.52 -8.91 -4.32
N VAL A 109 2.33 -9.86 -3.39
CA VAL A 109 3.09 -9.89 -2.13
C VAL A 109 3.94 -11.15 -2.06
N SER A 110 5.20 -11.00 -1.61
CA SER A 110 6.08 -12.13 -1.29
C SER A 110 6.61 -12.01 0.12
N ILE A 111 6.27 -12.99 0.96
CA ILE A 111 6.63 -13.02 2.37
C ILE A 111 7.65 -14.11 2.61
N LYS A 112 8.60 -13.80 3.49
CA LYS A 112 9.60 -14.73 3.99
C LYS A 112 9.66 -14.55 5.50
N ASP A 113 9.21 -15.55 6.23
CA ASP A 113 9.36 -15.57 7.69
C ASP A 113 10.27 -16.71 8.09
N LYS A 114 11.36 -16.38 8.79
CA LYS A 114 12.37 -17.34 9.22
C LYS A 114 12.30 -17.46 10.73
N LEU A 115 12.11 -18.68 11.22
CA LEU A 115 12.11 -18.93 12.65
C LEU A 115 13.50 -18.64 13.26
N PRO A 116 13.54 -18.12 14.50
CA PRO A 116 14.77 -18.07 15.29
C PRO A 116 15.41 -19.45 15.43
N SER A 117 16.73 -19.48 15.65
CA SER A 117 17.53 -20.72 15.67
C SER A 117 17.13 -21.76 16.73
N ARG A 118 16.34 -21.36 17.75
CA ARG A 118 15.86 -22.24 18.83
C ARG A 118 14.46 -22.80 18.60
N LEU A 119 13.77 -22.34 17.57
CA LEU A 119 12.45 -22.82 17.18
C LEU A 119 12.56 -23.64 15.91
N GLN A 120 11.69 -24.64 15.78
CA GLN A 120 11.58 -25.47 14.60
C GLN A 120 10.12 -25.59 14.21
N ILE A 121 9.85 -25.59 12.91
CA ILE A 121 8.51 -25.88 12.41
C ILE A 121 8.18 -27.33 12.80
N ALA A 122 7.11 -27.53 13.55
CA ALA A 122 6.55 -28.86 13.74
C ALA A 122 5.99 -29.33 12.39
N GLY A 123 6.38 -30.52 11.90
CA GLY A 123 6.12 -30.94 10.52
C GLY A 123 4.66 -30.78 10.06
N GLN A 124 4.43 -30.49 8.77
CA GLN A 124 3.11 -30.31 8.11
C GLN A 124 2.05 -29.52 8.90
N THR A 125 2.44 -28.53 9.71
CA THR A 125 1.48 -27.61 10.37
C THR A 125 1.35 -26.27 9.65
N VAL A 126 1.90 -26.14 8.45
CA VAL A 126 1.89 -24.88 7.70
C VAL A 126 0.69 -24.89 6.76
N GLU A 127 -0.14 -23.87 6.89
CA GLU A 127 -1.28 -23.59 6.01
C GLU A 127 -1.06 -22.22 5.35
N GLY A 128 -1.52 -22.06 4.10
CA GLY A 128 -1.40 -20.78 3.37
C GLY A 128 0.00 -20.40 2.91
N ALA A 129 1.03 -21.22 3.14
CA ALA A 129 2.41 -20.96 2.74
C ALA A 129 3.21 -22.23 2.44
N ASP A 130 4.34 -22.09 1.76
CA ASP A 130 5.30 -23.17 1.50
C ASP A 130 6.41 -23.21 2.56
N LEU A 131 6.86 -24.41 2.90
CA LEU A 131 8.06 -24.60 3.72
C LEU A 131 9.32 -24.12 3.00
N ASN A 132 10.16 -23.36 3.70
CA ASN A 132 11.44 -22.87 3.20
C ASN A 132 12.54 -23.02 4.25
N GLY A 133 13.11 -24.22 4.38
CA GLY A 133 14.07 -24.53 5.43
C GLY A 133 13.41 -24.49 6.81
N ASN A 134 13.96 -23.68 7.73
CA ASN A 134 13.37 -23.44 9.06
C ASN A 134 12.47 -22.19 9.08
N GLY A 135 11.61 -22.07 8.08
CA GLY A 135 10.77 -20.91 7.87
C GLY A 135 9.72 -21.18 6.81
N VAL A 136 8.92 -20.17 6.53
CA VAL A 136 7.84 -20.22 5.54
C VAL A 136 8.04 -19.15 4.47
N ARG A 137 7.49 -19.42 3.29
CA ARG A 137 7.43 -18.50 2.16
C ARG A 137 6.02 -18.53 1.59
N ALA A 138 5.42 -17.37 1.41
CA ALA A 138 4.19 -17.21 0.64
C ALA A 138 4.43 -16.23 -0.50
N THR A 139 3.82 -16.49 -1.65
CA THR A 139 3.65 -15.51 -2.71
C THR A 139 2.18 -15.51 -3.08
N VAL A 140 1.52 -14.39 -2.88
CA VAL A 140 0.06 -14.26 -3.02
C VAL A 140 -0.27 -12.96 -3.75
N MET A 141 -1.32 -13.00 -4.56
CA MET A 141 -1.98 -11.80 -5.05
C MET A 141 -3.09 -11.47 -4.06
N LEU A 142 -3.03 -10.28 -3.46
CA LEU A 142 -4.11 -9.75 -2.64
C LEU A 142 -4.94 -8.83 -3.52
N ASP A 143 -6.25 -9.04 -3.52
CA ASP A 143 -7.18 -8.16 -4.22
C ASP A 143 -7.10 -6.75 -3.61
N GLY A 144 -7.46 -5.74 -4.41
CA GLY A 144 -7.66 -4.39 -3.90
C GLY A 144 -8.78 -4.33 -2.85
N ALA A 145 -8.64 -3.45 -1.86
CA ALA A 145 -9.70 -3.10 -0.93
C ALA A 145 -10.91 -2.57 -1.72
N GLU A 146 -12.09 -3.15 -1.48
CA GLU A 146 -13.34 -2.68 -2.06
C GLU A 146 -13.93 -1.58 -1.16
N PRO A 147 -14.29 -0.41 -1.71
CA PRO A 147 -15.02 0.59 -0.95
C PRO A 147 -16.32 -0.01 -0.38
N ALA A 148 -16.76 0.48 0.78
CA ALA A 148 -18.03 0.04 1.34
C ALA A 148 -19.16 0.27 0.32
N ASP A 149 -19.94 -0.79 0.07
CA ASP A 149 -21.10 -0.70 -0.80
C ASP A 149 -22.18 0.15 -0.11
N VAL A 150 -22.71 1.11 -0.85
CA VAL A 150 -23.79 2.00 -0.37
C VAL A 150 -25.03 1.68 -1.18
N ASP A 151 -25.87 0.83 -0.63
CA ASP A 151 -27.16 0.52 -1.21
C ASP A 151 -28.26 1.42 -0.64
N VAL A 152 -29.22 1.79 -1.50
CA VAL A 152 -30.43 2.51 -1.12
C VAL A 152 -31.58 1.50 -1.13
N ALA A 153 -31.84 0.90 0.03
CA ALA A 153 -33.00 0.04 0.22
C ALA A 153 -34.28 0.86 0.45
N PRO A 154 -35.46 0.36 0.04
CA PRO A 154 -36.72 0.92 0.48
C PRO A 154 -36.80 0.93 2.01
N GLY A 155 -37.06 2.10 2.59
CA GLY A 155 -37.15 2.26 4.03
C GLY A 155 -37.90 3.53 4.39
N ASP A 156 -38.34 3.60 5.64
CA ASP A 156 -38.82 4.85 6.20
C ASP A 156 -37.63 5.80 6.37
N SER A 157 -37.81 7.06 5.97
CA SER A 157 -36.86 8.11 6.33
C SER A 157 -36.65 8.05 7.85
N PRO A 158 -35.40 8.07 8.37
CA PRO A 158 -35.12 7.99 9.81
C PRO A 158 -35.90 9.03 10.65
N PHE A 159 -36.33 10.12 10.01
CA PHE A 159 -37.08 11.21 10.62
C PHE A 159 -38.40 11.53 9.88
N GLY A 160 -38.85 10.67 8.97
CA GLY A 160 -40.01 10.97 8.11
C GLY A 160 -39.79 12.21 7.24
N TYR A 161 -40.82 13.05 7.11
CA TYR A 161 -40.73 14.39 6.53
C TYR A 161 -40.70 15.44 7.65
N PRO A 162 -39.52 15.85 8.13
CA PRO A 162 -39.43 16.87 9.17
C PRO A 162 -39.96 18.21 8.64
N PRO A 163 -40.84 18.90 9.39
CA PRO A 163 -41.33 20.22 8.98
C PRO A 163 -40.18 21.21 8.99
N LEU A 164 -40.16 22.17 8.06
CA LEU A 164 -39.07 23.14 7.95
C LEU A 164 -38.80 23.91 9.26
N ALA A 165 -39.84 24.18 10.05
CA ALA A 165 -39.74 24.84 11.35
C ALA A 165 -39.01 24.02 12.44
N SER A 166 -38.79 22.71 12.22
CA SER A 166 -38.04 21.85 13.13
C SER A 166 -36.52 21.98 12.98
N PHE A 167 -36.05 22.55 11.87
CA PHE A 167 -34.64 22.86 11.68
C PHE A 167 -34.32 24.18 12.39
N ALA A 168 -33.45 24.11 13.40
CA ALA A 168 -33.03 25.30 14.14
C ALA A 168 -32.06 26.15 13.31
N GLY A 169 -32.35 27.45 13.20
CA GLY A 169 -31.47 28.44 12.57
C GLY A 169 -31.72 28.69 11.08
N THR A 170 -30.98 29.64 10.52
CA THR A 170 -30.95 29.92 9.08
C THR A 170 -29.72 29.24 8.50
N GLN A 171 -29.91 28.15 7.75
CA GLN A 171 -28.85 27.57 6.93
C GLN A 171 -28.79 28.37 5.62
N VAL A 172 -27.82 29.28 5.52
CA VAL A 172 -27.61 30.03 4.28
C VAL A 172 -26.76 29.16 3.35
N ALA A 173 -27.39 28.65 2.30
CA ALA A 173 -26.67 28.12 1.15
C ALA A 173 -26.11 29.30 0.37
N SER A 174 -24.83 29.61 0.55
CA SER A 174 -24.12 30.53 -0.33
C SER A 174 -23.73 29.76 -1.60
N SER A 175 -24.72 29.47 -2.44
CA SER A 175 -24.50 28.81 -3.72
C SER A 175 -24.32 29.85 -4.83
N SER A 176 -23.12 29.91 -5.42
CA SER A 176 -22.89 30.45 -6.76
C SER A 176 -22.82 29.31 -7.78
N ASP A 177 -22.61 29.65 -9.05
CA ASP A 177 -22.17 28.68 -10.05
C ASP A 177 -20.89 27.98 -9.57
N GLU A 178 -20.79 26.67 -9.84
CA GLU A 178 -19.69 25.79 -9.43
C GLU A 178 -19.20 26.01 -7.99
N SER A 179 -20.13 25.96 -7.04
CA SER A 179 -19.81 26.17 -5.62
C SER A 179 -20.24 25.02 -4.74
N ILE A 180 -19.57 24.89 -3.60
CA ILE A 180 -19.88 23.92 -2.55
C ILE A 180 -20.14 24.63 -1.23
N SER A 181 -21.24 24.28 -0.57
CA SER A 181 -21.58 24.73 0.78
C SER A 181 -21.49 23.57 1.76
N ASN A 182 -20.66 23.70 2.78
CA ASN A 182 -20.46 22.68 3.81
C ASN A 182 -21.33 22.95 5.05
N TYR A 183 -22.06 21.94 5.51
CA TYR A 183 -22.96 22.02 6.65
C TYR A 183 -22.56 21.02 7.72
N LYS A 184 -22.53 21.48 8.97
CA LYS A 184 -22.42 20.58 10.12
C LYS A 184 -23.76 19.93 10.40
N MET A 185 -23.72 18.63 10.67
CA MET A 185 -24.86 17.80 11.03
C MET A 185 -24.58 17.12 12.36
N PRO A 186 -25.62 16.68 13.11
CA PRO A 186 -25.45 15.62 14.10
C PRO A 186 -24.71 14.44 13.49
N ALA A 187 -23.98 13.69 14.32
CA ALA A 187 -23.27 12.50 13.87
C ALA A 187 -24.22 11.52 13.17
N PHE A 188 -23.84 11.07 11.97
CA PHE A 188 -24.57 10.09 11.19
C PHE A 188 -23.60 9.06 10.61
N GLU A 189 -24.07 7.84 10.45
CA GLU A 189 -23.28 6.75 9.88
C GLU A 189 -23.50 6.70 8.36
N TYR A 190 -22.40 6.61 7.62
CA TYR A 190 -22.43 6.42 6.17
C TYR A 190 -21.16 5.68 5.75
N ALA A 191 -21.32 4.63 4.94
CA ALA A 191 -20.22 3.78 4.49
C ALA A 191 -19.37 3.19 5.64
N GLY A 192 -20.01 2.84 6.77
CA GLY A 192 -19.34 2.27 7.95
C GLY A 192 -18.58 3.28 8.81
N GLU A 193 -18.61 4.57 8.46
CA GLU A 193 -17.91 5.64 9.18
C GLU A 193 -18.88 6.66 9.76
N ILE A 194 -18.47 7.31 10.85
CA ILE A 194 -19.26 8.37 11.51
C ILE A 194 -18.85 9.74 10.98
N TRP A 195 -19.80 10.41 10.34
CA TRP A 195 -19.62 11.74 9.77
C TRP A 195 -20.44 12.78 10.53
N THR A 196 -19.95 14.01 10.52
CA THR A 196 -20.63 15.16 11.15
C THR A 196 -20.81 16.32 10.18
N ARG A 197 -20.55 16.09 8.89
CA ARG A 197 -20.52 17.13 7.86
C ARG A 197 -20.96 16.59 6.51
N ILE A 198 -21.69 17.40 5.76
CA ILE A 198 -22.03 17.16 4.35
C ILE A 198 -21.75 18.44 3.56
N GLY A 199 -21.18 18.31 2.37
CA GLY A 199 -21.05 19.39 1.38
C GLY A 199 -22.12 19.25 0.31
N PHE A 200 -22.90 20.29 0.06
CA PHE A 200 -23.81 20.32 -1.09
C PHE A 200 -23.22 21.17 -2.20
N VAL A 201 -23.09 20.58 -3.39
CA VAL A 201 -22.61 21.28 -4.58
C VAL A 201 -23.80 21.87 -5.32
N SER A 202 -23.64 23.08 -5.89
CA SER A 202 -24.67 23.74 -6.72
C SER A 202 -25.21 22.87 -7.85
N ASN A 203 -24.43 21.87 -8.26
CA ASN A 203 -24.70 20.95 -9.37
C ASN A 203 -25.55 19.73 -8.95
N GLY A 204 -26.07 19.71 -7.72
CA GLY A 204 -27.14 18.79 -7.31
C GLY A 204 -26.69 17.49 -6.64
N TYR A 205 -25.41 17.36 -6.28
CA TYR A 205 -24.90 16.22 -5.52
C TYR A 205 -24.34 16.64 -4.16
N ALA A 206 -24.24 15.67 -3.26
CA ALA A 206 -23.73 15.84 -1.91
C ALA A 206 -22.44 15.02 -1.71
N ILE A 207 -21.53 15.57 -0.91
CA ILE A 207 -20.26 14.93 -0.53
C ILE A 207 -20.29 14.71 0.97
N VAL A 208 -20.32 13.45 1.37
CA VAL A 208 -20.23 13.04 2.79
C VAL A 208 -18.85 13.40 3.32
N GLY A 209 -18.78 13.95 4.53
CA GLY A 209 -17.56 14.50 5.12
C GLY A 209 -17.27 15.94 4.71
N GLY A 210 -17.97 16.47 3.70
CA GLY A 210 -17.78 17.80 3.14
C GLY A 210 -16.58 17.92 2.20
N GLY A 211 -16.55 18.96 1.37
CA GLY A 211 -15.56 19.12 0.30
C GLY A 211 -15.04 20.53 0.13
N THR A 212 -14.29 20.72 -0.94
CA THR A 212 -13.63 21.95 -1.39
C THR A 212 -13.99 22.23 -2.86
N GLY A 213 -13.50 23.34 -3.42
CA GLY A 213 -13.69 23.63 -4.84
C GLY A 213 -13.07 22.59 -5.79
N ALA A 214 -12.12 21.77 -5.32
CA ALA A 214 -11.54 20.68 -6.12
C ALA A 214 -12.53 19.53 -6.32
N ASP A 215 -13.53 19.41 -5.45
CA ASP A 215 -14.55 18.37 -5.49
C ASP A 215 -15.80 18.81 -6.27
N VAL A 216 -15.77 20.01 -6.86
CA VAL A 216 -16.84 20.55 -7.72
C VAL A 216 -16.57 20.14 -9.16
N ASP A 217 -17.38 19.23 -9.68
CA ASP A 217 -17.35 18.80 -11.08
C ASP A 217 -18.46 19.53 -11.86
N PHE A 218 -18.06 20.14 -12.98
CA PHE A 218 -18.98 20.80 -13.92
C PHE A 218 -19.68 19.79 -14.84
N VAL A 219 -19.14 18.57 -14.95
CA VAL A 219 -19.73 17.48 -15.73
C VAL A 219 -20.77 16.79 -14.86
N ASN A 220 -22.02 16.80 -15.31
CA ASN A 220 -23.13 16.15 -14.62
C ASN A 220 -22.85 14.66 -14.44
N THR A 221 -22.55 14.24 -13.21
CA THR A 221 -22.47 12.83 -12.82
C THR A 221 -23.87 12.25 -12.78
N ASN A 222 -24.10 11.19 -13.58
CA ASN A 222 -25.37 10.45 -13.73
C ASN A 222 -26.39 10.72 -12.61
N LEU A 223 -27.29 11.68 -12.84
CA LEU A 223 -28.48 11.81 -12.01
C LEU A 223 -29.26 10.48 -12.07
N PRO A 224 -29.82 10.01 -10.95
CA PRO A 224 -30.78 8.91 -10.99
C PRO A 224 -31.88 9.26 -11.99
N ASN A 225 -32.03 8.43 -13.02
CA ASN A 225 -33.11 8.59 -13.97
C ASN A 225 -34.42 8.19 -13.25
N PRO A 226 -35.45 9.05 -13.18
CA PRO A 226 -36.68 8.79 -12.44
C PRO A 226 -37.45 7.55 -12.91
#